data_AF-A0A3C1MDY2-F1
#
_entry.id   AF-A0A3C1MDY2-F1
#
_cell.length_a   1.000
_cell.length_b   1.000
_cell.length_c   1.000
_cell.angle_alpha   90.00
_cell.angle_beta   90.00
_cell.angle_gamma   90.00
#
_symmetry.space_group_name_H-M   'P 1'
#
loop_
_entity.id
_entity.type
_entity.pdbx_description
1 polymer ?
#
loop_
_entity_poly.entity_id
_entity_poly.type
_entity_poly.pdbx_seq_one_letter_code
_entity_poly.pdbx_strand_id
1 'polypeptide(L)'
;MLITIGGSEANHVLALELLFKNFKNLSLGSRTYGLFCTSYNDLTSYILGTFFSEAARNVSGNDIVSYIEDINCKHNTDGIDIDKLMKGSLVFLCNPILYISLWAQLDYLFTGKDTFTIPHLKLAHINYMPLIRMGLTPFGPTYYLENYIGHGNKTFLVSISGGHSPYYTRGYGGIQLQTARLWTYQNYGLDVIGNLWCQPKLQLKDQDQCEDQNYWGGLMGINAKFKLGKLVSLNASILYKDTGFVEGIVANSGLIFRGGFSLHY
;
A
#
# COMPACT_ATOMS: atom_id res chain seq x y z
N MET A 1 12.13 -2.68 -17.42
CA MET A 1 10.67 -2.71 -17.56
C MET A 1 10.05 -2.73 -16.17
N LEU A 2 9.37 -1.66 -15.75
CA LEU A 2 8.77 -1.50 -14.40
C LEU A 2 7.60 -0.48 -14.42
N ILE A 3 7.07 -0.18 -15.63
CA ILE A 3 6.16 0.94 -15.89
C ILE A 3 4.68 0.52 -15.76
N THR A 4 4.37 -0.77 -15.81
CA THR A 4 3.01 -1.31 -15.95
C THR A 4 2.27 -1.65 -14.64
N ILE A 5 2.94 -1.67 -13.48
CA ILE A 5 2.30 -1.98 -12.17
C ILE A 5 1.84 -0.70 -11.43
N GLY A 6 2.22 0.47 -11.92
CA GLY A 6 2.02 1.74 -11.20
C GLY A 6 0.57 2.15 -10.95
N GLY A 7 -0.39 1.66 -11.75
CA GLY A 7 -1.81 1.98 -11.62
C GLY A 7 -2.42 1.43 -10.33
N SER A 8 -2.34 0.12 -10.14
CA SER A 8 -2.88 -0.53 -8.92
C SER A 8 -2.08 -0.19 -7.67
N GLU A 9 -0.78 0.09 -7.81
CA GLU A 9 0.06 0.58 -6.72
C GLU A 9 -0.41 1.98 -6.24
N ALA A 10 -0.73 2.90 -7.16
CA ALA A 10 -1.24 4.22 -6.80
C ALA A 10 -2.60 4.16 -6.08
N ASN A 11 -3.51 3.31 -6.56
CA ASN A 11 -4.80 3.06 -5.91
C ASN A 11 -4.61 2.51 -4.49
N HIS A 12 -3.66 1.61 -4.31
CA HIS A 12 -3.34 1.08 -2.99
C HIS A 12 -2.79 2.17 -2.04
N VAL A 13 -1.84 2.97 -2.49
CA VAL A 13 -1.30 4.11 -1.71
C VAL A 13 -2.42 5.08 -1.30
N LEU A 14 -3.38 5.33 -2.19
CA LEU A 14 -4.57 6.13 -1.87
C LEU A 14 -5.42 5.47 -0.78
N ALA A 15 -5.72 4.18 -0.88
CA ALA A 15 -6.54 3.46 0.10
C ALA A 15 -5.92 3.52 1.52
N LEU A 16 -4.61 3.29 1.61
CA LEU A 16 -3.84 3.44 2.85
C LEU A 16 -3.96 4.84 3.44
N GLU A 17 -3.72 5.86 2.63
CA GLU A 17 -3.73 7.25 3.07
C GLU A 17 -5.13 7.70 3.54
N LEU A 18 -6.20 7.21 2.91
CA LEU A 18 -7.59 7.48 3.31
C LEU A 18 -7.85 6.97 4.73
N LEU A 19 -7.51 5.73 5.03
CA LEU A 19 -7.68 5.18 6.37
C LEU A 19 -6.75 5.86 7.36
N PHE A 20 -5.47 5.97 7.02
CA PHE A 20 -4.44 6.48 7.91
C PHE A 20 -4.74 7.88 8.42
N LYS A 21 -5.19 8.78 7.53
CA LYS A 21 -5.54 10.17 7.90
C LYS A 21 -6.80 10.28 8.74
N ASN A 22 -7.72 9.33 8.62
CA ASN A 22 -9.04 9.34 9.26
C ASN A 22 -9.14 8.43 10.48
N PHE A 23 -8.19 7.52 10.70
CA PHE A 23 -8.25 6.54 11.79
C PHE A 23 -8.36 7.19 13.17
N LYS A 24 -7.72 8.34 13.38
CA LYS A 24 -7.86 9.15 14.60
C LYS A 24 -9.32 9.54 14.95
N ASN A 25 -10.18 9.69 13.94
CA ASN A 25 -11.58 10.07 14.11
C ASN A 25 -12.48 8.84 14.26
N LEU A 26 -11.93 7.62 14.05
CA LEU A 26 -12.60 6.33 14.08
C LEU A 26 -13.87 6.26 13.22
N SER A 27 -13.99 7.18 12.25
CA SER A 27 -15.15 7.34 11.39
C SER A 27 -14.71 7.80 10.02
N LEU A 28 -15.47 7.40 9.03
CA LEU A 28 -15.22 7.68 7.63
C LEU A 28 -16.56 7.91 6.93
N GLY A 29 -16.60 8.83 5.98
CA GLY A 29 -17.82 9.12 5.23
C GLY A 29 -18.15 8.01 4.24
N SER A 30 -19.42 7.80 3.91
CA SER A 30 -19.88 6.70 3.02
C SER A 30 -19.21 6.74 1.65
N ARG A 31 -19.05 7.94 1.08
CA ARG A 31 -18.32 8.15 -0.18
C ARG A 31 -16.85 7.78 -0.07
N THR A 32 -16.23 8.07 1.07
CA THR A 32 -14.83 7.73 1.33
C THR A 32 -14.68 6.23 1.55
N TYR A 33 -15.68 5.56 2.13
CA TYR A 33 -15.73 4.09 2.23
C TYR A 33 -15.84 3.45 0.85
N GLY A 34 -16.66 4.00 -0.04
CA GLY A 34 -16.73 3.57 -1.44
C GLY A 34 -15.37 3.68 -2.14
N LEU A 35 -14.74 4.86 -2.06
CA LEU A 35 -13.42 5.09 -2.64
C LEU A 35 -12.35 4.20 -2.04
N PHE A 36 -12.37 3.98 -0.72
CA PHE A 36 -11.47 3.05 -0.06
C PHE A 36 -11.68 1.62 -0.59
N CYS A 37 -12.93 1.15 -0.67
CA CYS A 37 -13.25 -0.20 -1.10
C CYS A 37 -12.78 -0.48 -2.52
N THR A 38 -13.01 0.45 -3.46
CA THR A 38 -12.57 0.29 -4.84
C THR A 38 -11.05 0.34 -4.94
N SER A 39 -10.42 1.34 -4.30
CA SER A 39 -8.97 1.53 -4.38
C SER A 39 -8.19 0.40 -3.70
N TYR A 40 -8.70 -0.13 -2.58
CA TYR A 40 -8.06 -1.23 -1.86
C TYR A 40 -8.16 -2.56 -2.61
N ASN A 41 -9.29 -2.82 -3.29
CA ASN A 41 -9.52 -4.06 -4.03
C ASN A 41 -9.11 -3.97 -5.50
N ASP A 42 -8.47 -2.89 -5.94
CA ASP A 42 -8.13 -2.68 -7.35
C ASP A 42 -7.27 -3.82 -7.91
N LEU A 43 -6.15 -4.12 -7.24
CA LEU A 43 -5.26 -5.23 -7.64
C LEU A 43 -5.98 -6.58 -7.63
N THR A 44 -6.74 -6.88 -6.57
CA THR A 44 -7.50 -8.13 -6.45
C THR A 44 -8.53 -8.26 -7.56
N SER A 45 -9.28 -7.20 -7.82
CA SER A 45 -10.29 -7.15 -8.88
C SER A 45 -9.65 -7.36 -10.24
N TYR A 46 -8.45 -6.79 -10.45
CA TYR A 46 -7.74 -6.91 -11.71
C TYR A 46 -7.18 -8.33 -11.94
N ILE A 47 -6.63 -8.95 -10.89
CA ILE A 47 -6.23 -10.37 -10.91
C ILE A 47 -7.43 -11.27 -11.20
N LEU A 48 -8.54 -11.10 -10.48
CA LEU A 48 -9.75 -11.91 -10.65
C LEU A 48 -10.36 -11.72 -12.05
N GLY A 49 -10.41 -10.49 -12.55
CA GLY A 49 -10.88 -10.19 -13.91
C GLY A 49 -10.04 -10.90 -14.97
N THR A 50 -8.72 -10.91 -14.80
CA THR A 50 -7.79 -11.63 -15.69
C THR A 50 -7.93 -13.15 -15.55
N PHE A 51 -8.20 -13.66 -14.35
CA PHE A 51 -8.42 -15.08 -14.10
C PHE A 51 -9.74 -15.61 -14.70
N PHE A 52 -10.83 -14.86 -14.60
CA PHE A 52 -12.14 -15.33 -15.09
C PHE A 52 -12.40 -15.05 -16.56
N SER A 53 -11.70 -14.08 -17.17
CA SER A 53 -11.92 -13.69 -18.55
C SER A 53 -10.78 -14.13 -19.46
N GLU A 54 -11.07 -15.09 -20.34
CA GLU A 54 -10.15 -15.48 -21.41
C GLU A 54 -9.84 -14.32 -22.36
N ALA A 55 -10.86 -13.50 -22.67
CA ALA A 55 -10.67 -12.29 -23.45
C ALA A 55 -9.65 -11.34 -22.77
N ALA A 56 -9.73 -11.16 -21.45
CA ALA A 56 -8.78 -10.32 -20.72
C ALA A 56 -7.35 -10.86 -20.75
N ARG A 57 -7.16 -12.19 -20.76
CA ARG A 57 -5.83 -12.80 -20.89
C ARG A 57 -5.21 -12.61 -22.27
N ASN A 58 -6.04 -12.59 -23.30
CA ASN A 58 -5.59 -12.49 -24.69
C ASN A 58 -5.44 -11.04 -25.18
N VAL A 59 -5.78 -10.04 -24.34
CA VAL A 59 -5.59 -8.63 -24.66
C VAL A 59 -4.11 -8.26 -24.51
N SER A 60 -3.55 -7.70 -25.59
CA SER A 60 -2.21 -7.11 -25.56
C SER A 60 -2.16 -5.97 -24.54
N GLY A 61 -1.18 -6.01 -23.63
CA GLY A 61 -1.03 -5.01 -22.57
C GLY A 61 -1.83 -5.29 -21.30
N ASN A 62 -2.26 -6.53 -21.05
CA ASN A 62 -2.77 -6.90 -19.72
C ASN A 62 -1.60 -6.93 -18.72
N ASP A 63 -1.61 -6.04 -17.72
CA ASP A 63 -0.46 -5.89 -16.82
C ASP A 63 -0.23 -7.12 -15.94
N ILE A 64 -1.26 -7.90 -15.61
CA ILE A 64 -1.10 -9.13 -14.80
C ILE A 64 -0.43 -10.23 -15.63
N VAL A 65 -0.83 -10.40 -16.89
CA VAL A 65 -0.18 -11.35 -17.80
C VAL A 65 1.25 -10.91 -18.06
N SER A 66 1.47 -9.64 -18.40
CA SER A 66 2.82 -9.10 -18.62
C SER A 66 3.70 -9.21 -17.38
N TYR A 67 3.15 -9.01 -16.17
CA TYR A 67 3.90 -9.22 -14.93
C TYR A 67 4.35 -10.68 -14.76
N ILE A 68 3.45 -11.65 -15.02
CA ILE A 68 3.79 -13.08 -14.95
C ILE A 68 4.86 -13.42 -15.99
N GLU A 69 4.72 -12.94 -17.21
CA GLU A 69 5.69 -13.17 -18.29
C GLU A 69 7.05 -12.54 -17.96
N ASP A 70 7.07 -11.28 -17.51
CA ASP A 70 8.30 -10.56 -17.15
C ASP A 70 9.06 -11.28 -16.04
N ILE A 71 8.37 -11.71 -14.98
CA ILE A 71 9.02 -12.35 -13.83
C ILE A 71 9.49 -13.77 -14.16
N ASN A 72 8.71 -14.54 -14.93
CA ASN A 72 9.10 -15.88 -15.38
C ASN A 72 10.27 -15.82 -16.36
N CYS A 73 10.21 -14.91 -17.34
CA CYS A 73 11.26 -14.68 -18.34
C CYS A 73 12.57 -14.25 -17.67
N LYS A 74 12.50 -13.30 -16.73
CA LYS A 74 13.65 -12.84 -15.95
C LYS A 74 14.41 -13.98 -15.24
N HIS A 75 13.69 -15.03 -14.84
CA HIS A 75 14.24 -16.17 -14.14
C HIS A 75 14.37 -17.43 -15.02
N ASN A 76 14.03 -17.36 -16.31
CA ASN A 76 14.00 -18.49 -17.25
C ASN A 76 13.21 -19.70 -16.72
N THR A 77 12.08 -19.48 -16.05
CA THR A 77 11.25 -20.55 -15.44
C THR A 77 9.77 -20.15 -15.38
N ASP A 78 8.86 -21.13 -15.33
CA ASP A 78 7.40 -20.91 -15.15
C ASP A 78 6.97 -21.03 -13.69
N GLY A 79 7.64 -20.29 -12.81
CA GLY A 79 7.45 -20.38 -11.37
C GLY A 79 6.12 -19.80 -10.86
N ILE A 80 5.62 -18.74 -11.50
CA ILE A 80 4.40 -18.03 -11.11
C ILE A 80 3.37 -18.16 -12.24
N ASP A 81 2.11 -18.36 -11.87
CA ASP A 81 0.97 -18.45 -12.78
C ASP A 81 -0.22 -17.65 -12.23
N ILE A 82 -1.25 -17.47 -13.06
CA ILE A 82 -2.45 -16.70 -12.70
C ILE A 82 -3.25 -17.37 -11.57
N ASP A 83 -3.24 -18.70 -11.48
CA ASP A 83 -3.92 -19.46 -10.42
C ASP A 83 -3.32 -19.15 -9.04
N LYS A 84 -2.00 -19.07 -8.94
CA LYS A 84 -1.27 -18.71 -7.72
C LYS A 84 -1.57 -17.27 -7.31
N LEU A 85 -1.57 -16.33 -8.26
CA LEU A 85 -1.93 -14.94 -7.99
C LEU A 85 -3.38 -14.82 -7.50
N MET A 86 -4.31 -15.51 -8.17
CA MET A 86 -5.71 -15.54 -7.79
C MET A 86 -5.89 -16.08 -6.37
N LYS A 87 -5.34 -17.26 -6.06
CA LYS A 87 -5.44 -17.85 -4.72
C LYS A 87 -4.84 -16.95 -3.64
N GLY A 88 -3.69 -16.33 -3.91
CA GLY A 88 -3.06 -15.38 -2.99
C GLY A 88 -3.90 -14.12 -2.77
N SER A 89 -4.55 -13.63 -3.82
CA SER A 89 -5.36 -12.41 -3.73
C SER A 89 -6.55 -12.54 -2.79
N LEU A 90 -7.10 -13.77 -2.60
CA LEU A 90 -8.26 -14.08 -1.74
C LEU A 90 -8.05 -13.77 -0.26
N VAL A 91 -6.81 -13.50 0.18
CA VAL A 91 -6.52 -13.02 1.53
C VAL A 91 -7.30 -11.76 1.90
N PHE A 92 -7.74 -10.98 0.90
CA PHE A 92 -8.57 -9.79 1.11
C PHE A 92 -9.85 -10.08 1.91
N LEU A 93 -10.41 -11.28 1.80
CA LEU A 93 -11.62 -11.71 2.51
C LEU A 93 -11.46 -11.72 4.04
N CYS A 94 -10.22 -11.74 4.54
CA CYS A 94 -9.96 -11.68 5.98
C CYS A 94 -10.16 -10.29 6.59
N ASN A 95 -10.48 -9.26 5.79
CA ASN A 95 -10.52 -7.87 6.24
C ASN A 95 -11.94 -7.40 6.61
N PRO A 96 -12.24 -7.15 7.90
CA PRO A 96 -13.56 -6.69 8.34
C PRO A 96 -13.98 -5.37 7.69
N ILE A 97 -13.03 -4.49 7.40
CA ILE A 97 -13.32 -3.18 6.82
C ILE A 97 -13.93 -3.25 5.43
N LEU A 98 -13.70 -4.31 4.67
CA LEU A 98 -14.28 -4.44 3.33
C LEU A 98 -15.78 -4.66 3.40
N TYR A 99 -16.22 -5.51 4.33
CA TYR A 99 -17.64 -5.75 4.57
C TYR A 99 -18.34 -4.47 5.07
N ILE A 100 -17.69 -3.73 5.98
CA ILE A 100 -18.20 -2.43 6.43
C ILE A 100 -18.25 -1.42 5.28
N SER A 101 -17.27 -1.42 4.38
CA SER A 101 -17.24 -0.49 3.25
C SER A 101 -18.34 -0.75 2.23
N LEU A 102 -18.68 -2.02 2.00
CA LEU A 102 -19.82 -2.41 1.16
C LEU A 102 -21.15 -2.07 1.86
N TRP A 103 -21.27 -2.38 3.15
CA TRP A 103 -22.45 -2.05 3.95
C TRP A 103 -22.71 -0.54 3.99
N ALA A 104 -21.66 0.27 4.21
CA ALA A 104 -21.76 1.72 4.26
C ALA A 104 -22.31 2.32 2.96
N GLN A 105 -21.96 1.73 1.80
CA GLN A 105 -22.50 2.14 0.51
C GLN A 105 -23.99 1.79 0.38
N LEU A 106 -24.37 0.57 0.75
CA LEU A 106 -25.77 0.13 0.69
C LEU A 106 -26.65 0.95 1.65
N ASP A 107 -26.22 1.09 2.90
CA ASP A 107 -26.98 1.82 3.92
C ASP A 107 -27.08 3.31 3.55
N TYR A 108 -26.06 3.92 2.95
CA TYR A 108 -26.17 5.28 2.40
C TYR A 108 -27.27 5.40 1.33
N LEU A 109 -27.39 4.42 0.42
CA LEU A 109 -28.43 4.43 -0.62
C LEU A 109 -29.84 4.31 -0.06
N PHE A 110 -30.03 3.54 1.02
CA PHE A 110 -31.37 3.28 1.59
C PHE A 110 -31.77 4.27 2.69
N THR A 111 -30.84 4.67 3.56
CA THR A 111 -31.14 5.50 4.75
C THR A 111 -30.55 6.89 4.68
N GLY A 112 -29.66 7.17 3.72
CA GLY A 112 -28.97 8.46 3.59
C GLY A 112 -27.88 8.68 4.63
N LYS A 113 -27.53 7.67 5.44
CA LYS A 113 -26.49 7.78 6.47
C LYS A 113 -25.12 7.99 5.83
N ASP A 114 -24.47 9.12 6.14
CA ASP A 114 -23.23 9.53 5.47
C ASP A 114 -21.96 9.22 6.26
N THR A 115 -22.04 8.70 7.48
CA THR A 115 -20.85 8.45 8.31
C THR A 115 -20.95 7.12 9.03
N PHE A 116 -19.87 6.34 8.96
CA PHE A 116 -19.77 5.02 9.57
C PHE A 116 -18.48 4.87 10.37
N THR A 117 -18.56 4.10 11.45
CA THR A 117 -17.42 3.81 12.33
C THR A 117 -16.46 2.86 11.63
N ILE A 118 -15.16 3.16 11.69
CA ILE A 118 -14.10 2.26 11.22
C ILE A 118 -14.04 1.06 12.16
N PRO A 119 -14.11 -0.19 11.67
CA PRO A 119 -14.03 -1.35 12.55
C PRO A 119 -12.67 -1.41 13.23
N HIS A 120 -12.66 -1.48 14.56
CA HIS A 120 -11.42 -1.49 15.34
C HIS A 120 -11.62 -2.25 16.67
N LEU A 121 -10.52 -2.76 17.20
CA LEU A 121 -10.42 -3.27 18.55
C LEU A 121 -9.99 -2.13 19.48
N LYS A 122 -10.70 -1.95 20.59
CA LYS A 122 -10.37 -0.96 21.60
C LYS A 122 -9.67 -1.63 22.78
N LEU A 123 -8.40 -1.30 22.99
CA LEU A 123 -7.54 -1.78 24.07
C LEU A 123 -7.17 -0.59 24.97
N ALA A 124 -7.96 -0.36 26.02
CA ALA A 124 -7.86 0.84 26.88
C ALA A 124 -7.90 2.16 26.06
N HIS A 125 -6.76 2.85 25.95
CA HIS A 125 -6.60 4.11 25.21
C HIS A 125 -6.03 3.93 23.80
N ILE A 126 -5.97 2.68 23.32
CA ILE A 126 -5.45 2.33 22.01
C ILE A 126 -6.60 1.78 21.16
N ASN A 127 -6.75 2.32 19.95
CA ASN A 127 -7.59 1.74 18.92
C ASN A 127 -6.69 1.01 17.93
N TYR A 128 -7.05 -0.21 17.57
CA TYR A 128 -6.23 -1.07 16.73
C TYR A 128 -7.05 -1.69 15.61
N MET A 129 -6.55 -1.63 14.38
CA MET A 129 -7.18 -2.28 13.24
C MET A 129 -6.10 -2.94 12.37
N PRO A 130 -6.07 -4.28 12.31
CA PRO A 130 -5.24 -4.99 11.35
C PRO A 130 -5.92 -5.02 9.97
N LEU A 131 -5.09 -5.03 8.94
CA LEU A 131 -5.50 -5.15 7.55
C LEU A 131 -4.48 -6.01 6.82
N ILE A 132 -4.93 -7.02 6.08
CA ILE A 132 -4.07 -7.94 5.34
C ILE A 132 -4.33 -7.86 3.85
N ARG A 133 -3.28 -7.81 3.04
CA ARG A 133 -3.41 -7.82 1.58
C ARG A 133 -2.28 -8.56 0.91
N MET A 134 -2.47 -8.81 -0.37
CA MET A 134 -1.43 -9.16 -1.31
C MET A 134 -1.00 -7.91 -2.11
N GLY A 135 0.27 -7.85 -2.48
CA GLY A 135 0.83 -6.92 -3.45
C GLY A 135 1.76 -7.67 -4.42
N LEU A 136 2.09 -7.02 -5.54
CA LEU A 136 3.03 -7.53 -6.52
C LEU A 136 4.33 -6.72 -6.42
N THR A 137 5.44 -7.43 -6.32
CA THR A 137 6.78 -6.81 -6.24
C THR A 137 7.64 -7.31 -7.40
N PRO A 138 8.77 -6.66 -7.72
CA PRO A 138 9.71 -7.15 -8.72
C PRO A 138 10.32 -8.54 -8.44
N PHE A 139 10.04 -9.12 -7.28
CA PHE A 139 10.52 -10.43 -6.85
C PHE A 139 9.42 -11.48 -6.79
N GLY A 140 8.14 -11.07 -6.84
CA GLY A 140 6.99 -11.96 -6.74
C GLY A 140 5.86 -11.40 -5.88
N PRO A 141 4.83 -12.23 -5.64
CA PRO A 141 3.75 -11.97 -4.69
C PRO A 141 4.28 -11.71 -3.28
N THR A 142 3.77 -10.66 -2.63
CA THR A 142 4.10 -10.30 -1.25
C THR A 142 2.81 -10.09 -0.47
N TYR A 143 2.81 -10.51 0.79
CA TYR A 143 1.72 -10.23 1.71
C TYR A 143 2.11 -9.10 2.65
N TYR A 144 1.15 -8.24 2.97
CA TYR A 144 1.32 -7.12 3.87
C TYR A 144 0.31 -7.24 5.00
N LEU A 145 0.80 -7.12 6.24
CA LEU A 145 -0.01 -6.95 7.44
C LEU A 145 0.15 -5.51 7.94
N GLU A 146 -0.86 -4.71 7.69
CA GLU A 146 -0.93 -3.30 8.00
C GLU A 146 -1.68 -3.09 9.31
N ASN A 147 -0.97 -2.53 10.29
CA ASN A 147 -1.45 -2.37 11.65
C ASN A 147 -1.70 -0.89 11.90
N TYR A 148 -2.97 -0.49 11.87
CA TYR A 148 -3.38 0.86 12.23
C TYR A 148 -3.54 0.96 13.74
N ILE A 149 -2.83 1.89 14.35
CA ILE A 149 -2.82 2.10 15.79
C ILE A 149 -3.15 3.57 16.04
N GLY A 150 -4.26 3.81 16.76
CA GLY A 150 -4.73 5.13 17.15
C GLY A 150 -4.51 5.33 18.64
N HIS A 151 -3.87 6.43 19.04
CA HIS A 151 -3.69 6.80 20.45
C HIS A 151 -3.93 8.30 20.63
N GLY A 152 -5.06 8.66 21.25
CA GLY A 152 -5.52 10.04 21.33
C GLY A 152 -5.74 10.63 19.93
N ASN A 153 -5.04 11.71 19.60
CA ASN A 153 -5.12 12.38 18.30
C ASN A 153 -4.06 11.91 17.28
N LYS A 154 -3.27 10.89 17.63
CA LYS A 154 -2.16 10.36 16.82
C LYS A 154 -2.57 9.06 16.12
N THR A 155 -2.01 8.84 14.94
CA THR A 155 -2.14 7.57 14.22
C THR A 155 -0.76 7.06 13.83
N PHE A 156 -0.55 5.76 14.02
CA PHE A 156 0.64 5.02 13.61
C PHE A 156 0.19 3.91 12.66
N LEU A 157 0.96 3.70 11.61
CA LEU A 157 0.82 2.57 10.70
C LEU A 157 2.11 1.77 10.79
N VAL A 158 1.99 0.51 11.22
CA VAL A 158 3.08 -0.46 11.21
C VAL A 158 2.74 -1.52 10.18
N SER A 159 3.48 -1.56 9.07
CA SER A 159 3.30 -2.58 8.03
C SER A 159 4.41 -3.61 8.13
N ILE A 160 4.04 -4.89 8.13
CA ILE A 160 4.99 -6.01 8.01
C ILE A 160 4.73 -6.65 6.67
N SER A 161 5.75 -6.75 5.83
CA SER A 161 5.67 -7.37 4.52
C SER A 161 6.54 -8.62 4.44
N GLY A 162 6.06 -9.62 3.72
CA GLY A 162 6.76 -10.88 3.53
C GLY A 162 6.30 -11.60 2.27
N GLY A 163 7.26 -12.10 1.50
CA GLY A 163 7.03 -12.86 0.28
C GLY A 163 8.01 -14.02 0.19
N HIS A 164 7.57 -15.08 -0.45
CA HIS A 164 8.44 -16.13 -0.94
C HIS A 164 8.12 -16.36 -2.40
N SER A 165 9.16 -16.53 -3.20
CA SER A 165 9.06 -16.64 -4.64
C SER A 165 9.87 -17.86 -5.07
N PRO A 166 9.38 -18.65 -6.04
CA PRO A 166 10.02 -19.90 -6.45
C PRO A 166 11.43 -19.71 -7.02
N TYR A 167 11.81 -18.47 -7.36
CA TYR A 167 13.12 -18.15 -7.91
C TYR A 167 14.20 -17.84 -6.87
N TYR A 168 13.83 -17.68 -5.60
CA TYR A 168 14.75 -17.33 -4.52
C TYR A 168 14.66 -18.36 -3.40
N THR A 169 15.81 -18.85 -2.91
CA THR A 169 15.84 -19.80 -1.79
C THR A 169 15.40 -19.15 -0.48
N ARG A 170 15.57 -17.83 -0.35
CA ARG A 170 15.21 -17.06 0.85
C ARG A 170 13.95 -16.23 0.60
N GLY A 171 13.07 -16.17 1.59
CA GLY A 171 11.98 -15.20 1.60
C GLY A 171 12.50 -13.77 1.71
N TYR A 172 11.72 -12.80 1.25
CA TYR A 172 12.04 -11.38 1.29
C TYR A 172 10.91 -10.62 1.99
N GLY A 173 11.18 -9.40 2.43
CA GLY A 173 10.18 -8.62 3.16
C GLY A 173 10.76 -7.40 3.86
N GLY A 174 9.96 -6.81 4.74
CA GLY A 174 10.35 -5.61 5.47
C GLY A 174 9.33 -5.18 6.52
N ILE A 175 9.69 -4.13 7.23
CA ILE A 175 8.87 -3.48 8.24
C ILE A 175 8.85 -1.99 7.93
N GLN A 176 7.65 -1.42 7.86
CA GLN A 176 7.42 0.00 7.68
C GLN A 176 6.75 0.59 8.91
N LEU A 177 7.16 1.81 9.25
CA LEU A 177 6.52 2.68 10.23
C LEU A 177 6.15 4.00 9.55
N GLN A 178 4.93 4.46 9.75
CA GLN A 178 4.49 5.80 9.35
C GLN A 178 3.67 6.42 10.48
N THR A 179 3.85 7.71 10.73
CA THR A 179 3.08 8.44 11.75
C THR A 179 2.26 9.58 11.15
N ALA A 180 1.13 9.88 11.79
CA ALA A 180 0.31 11.05 11.50
C ALA A 180 0.03 11.80 12.81
N ARG A 181 0.29 13.11 12.78
CA ARG A 181 0.23 14.00 13.96
C ARG A 181 1.13 13.54 15.10
N LEU A 182 2.32 12.99 14.80
CA LEU A 182 3.27 12.58 15.83
C LEU A 182 3.62 13.74 16.76
N TRP A 183 3.93 14.88 16.17
CA TRP A 183 4.12 16.15 16.86
C TRP A 183 3.34 17.27 16.15
N THR A 184 2.67 18.10 16.94
CA THR A 184 1.93 19.25 16.42
C THR A 184 2.12 20.44 17.35
N TYR A 185 2.44 21.61 16.80
CA TYR A 185 2.53 22.86 17.54
C TYR A 185 1.93 23.99 16.70
N GLN A 186 0.86 24.61 17.19
CA GLN A 186 0.11 25.65 16.47
C GLN A 186 -0.26 25.21 15.03
N ASN A 187 0.36 25.83 14.03
CA ASN A 187 0.14 25.57 12.61
C ASN A 187 1.10 24.54 12.01
N TYR A 188 2.02 24.00 12.81
CA TYR A 188 3.04 23.04 12.38
C TYR A 188 2.68 21.62 12.81
N GLY A 189 2.95 20.66 11.93
CA GLY A 189 2.92 19.23 12.21
C GLY A 189 4.19 18.58 11.69
N LEU A 190 4.70 17.62 12.44
CA LEU A 190 5.83 16.78 12.06
C LEU A 190 5.45 15.32 12.22
N ASP A 191 5.83 14.53 11.22
CA ASP A 191 5.58 13.11 11.10
C ASP A 191 6.83 12.42 10.56
N VAL A 192 7.00 11.14 10.88
CA VAL A 192 8.14 10.34 10.44
C VAL A 192 7.66 9.15 9.62
N ILE A 193 8.53 8.73 8.71
CA ILE A 193 8.38 7.50 7.93
C ILE A 193 9.69 6.74 7.98
N GLY A 194 9.60 5.44 8.17
CA GLY A 194 10.73 4.52 8.15
C GLY A 194 10.34 3.22 7.45
N ASN A 195 11.25 2.63 6.71
CA ASN A 195 11.09 1.27 6.17
C ASN A 195 12.45 0.57 6.26
N LEU A 196 12.47 -0.65 6.76
CA LEU A 196 13.64 -1.53 6.73
C LEU A 196 13.25 -2.78 5.98
N TRP A 197 14.05 -3.18 5.00
CA TRP A 197 13.76 -4.36 4.18
C TRP A 197 14.98 -5.28 4.06
N CYS A 198 14.69 -6.54 3.75
CA CYS A 198 15.65 -7.55 3.34
C CYS A 198 15.10 -8.22 2.07
N GLN A 199 15.64 -7.85 0.90
CA GLN A 199 15.10 -8.24 -0.40
C GLN A 199 16.20 -8.47 -1.45
N PRO A 200 15.92 -9.18 -2.56
CA PRO A 200 16.89 -9.36 -3.62
C PRO A 200 17.29 -8.04 -4.29
N LYS A 201 18.40 -8.03 -5.01
CA LYS A 201 18.79 -6.85 -5.81
C LYS A 201 17.76 -6.58 -6.90
N LEU A 202 17.44 -5.31 -7.07
CA LEU A 202 16.67 -4.86 -8.22
C LEU A 202 17.54 -4.88 -9.46
N GLN A 203 16.95 -5.32 -10.57
CA GLN A 203 17.54 -5.14 -11.89
C GLN A 203 17.03 -3.82 -12.46
N LEU A 204 17.89 -2.81 -12.41
CA LEU A 204 17.60 -1.46 -12.89
C LEU A 204 18.23 -1.22 -14.26
N LYS A 205 19.23 -2.03 -14.62
CA LYS A 205 19.94 -2.02 -15.91
C LYS A 205 19.88 -3.41 -16.53
N ASP A 206 19.95 -3.47 -17.87
CA ASP A 206 19.88 -4.73 -18.62
C ASP A 206 21.03 -5.71 -18.31
N GLN A 207 22.12 -5.21 -17.74
CA GLN A 207 23.30 -6.01 -17.35
C GLN A 207 23.23 -6.54 -15.91
N ASP A 208 22.24 -6.13 -15.12
CA ASP A 208 22.13 -6.55 -13.73
C ASP A 208 21.76 -8.04 -13.67
N GLN A 209 22.57 -8.85 -12.99
CA GLN A 209 22.31 -10.29 -12.87
C GLN A 209 21.29 -10.58 -11.77
N CYS A 210 20.46 -11.60 -12.00
CA CYS A 210 19.61 -12.19 -10.96
C CYS A 210 20.52 -12.95 -9.98
N GLU A 211 20.67 -12.44 -8.77
CA GLU A 211 21.36 -13.12 -7.67
C GLU A 211 20.33 -13.68 -6.68
N ASP A 212 20.48 -14.94 -6.27
CA ASP A 212 19.72 -15.52 -5.17
C ASP A 212 20.30 -15.12 -3.81
N GLN A 213 20.26 -13.82 -3.53
CA GLN A 213 20.76 -13.24 -2.30
C GLN A 213 19.94 -12.01 -1.89
N ASN A 214 19.61 -11.94 -0.60
CA ASN A 214 18.94 -10.78 -0.03
C ASN A 214 19.94 -9.77 0.55
N TYR A 215 19.56 -8.51 0.46
CA TYR A 215 20.31 -7.38 0.96
C TYR A 215 19.42 -6.52 1.85
N TRP A 216 20.01 -6.04 2.94
CA TRP A 216 19.35 -5.07 3.81
C TRP A 216 19.42 -3.68 3.20
N GLY A 217 18.34 -2.93 3.34
CA GLY A 217 18.32 -1.51 3.03
C GLY A 217 17.24 -0.80 3.83
N GLY A 218 17.25 0.53 3.77
CA GLY A 218 16.29 1.32 4.51
C GLY A 218 15.82 2.58 3.79
N LEU A 219 14.67 3.05 4.24
CA LEU A 219 14.12 4.37 3.96
C LEU A 219 13.90 5.06 5.30
N MET A 220 14.27 6.33 5.39
CA MET A 220 13.86 7.19 6.49
C MET A 220 13.45 8.54 5.94
N GLY A 221 12.50 9.20 6.59
CA GLY A 221 12.08 10.52 6.19
C GLY A 221 11.25 11.23 7.22
N ILE A 222 11.14 12.54 7.01
CA ILE A 222 10.32 13.45 7.82
C ILE A 222 9.32 14.12 6.89
N ASN A 223 8.08 14.19 7.34
CA ASN A 223 6.99 14.92 6.71
C ASN A 223 6.65 16.11 7.59
N ALA A 224 6.74 17.31 7.02
CA ALA A 224 6.34 18.55 7.64
C ALA A 224 5.02 19.03 7.03
N LYS A 225 4.11 19.47 7.88
CA LYS A 225 2.85 20.10 7.50
C LYS A 225 2.76 21.48 8.10
N PHE A 226 2.41 22.46 7.27
CA PHE A 226 2.21 23.84 7.69
C PHE A 226 0.82 24.33 7.26
N LYS A 227 0.01 24.80 8.21
CA LYS A 227 -1.31 25.36 7.93
C LYS A 227 -1.18 26.86 7.59
N LEU A 228 -1.63 27.23 6.39
CA LEU A 228 -1.78 28.62 5.95
C LEU A 228 -3.24 29.05 6.05
N GLY A 229 -3.56 29.73 7.15
CA GLY A 229 -4.93 30.17 7.44
C GLY A 229 -5.87 28.98 7.66
N LYS A 230 -7.15 29.17 7.31
CA LYS A 230 -8.20 28.16 7.51
C LYS A 230 -8.35 27.19 6.33
N LEU A 231 -7.97 27.61 5.14
CA LEU A 231 -8.33 26.94 3.89
C LEU A 231 -7.20 26.08 3.30
N VAL A 232 -5.94 26.37 3.61
CA VAL A 232 -4.80 25.75 2.92
C VAL A 232 -3.82 25.15 3.91
N SER A 233 -3.21 24.03 3.54
CA SER A 233 -2.00 23.52 4.20
C SER A 233 -0.96 23.15 3.17
N LEU A 234 0.30 23.49 3.43
CA LEU A 234 1.44 22.97 2.70
C LEU A 234 1.97 21.72 3.38
N ASN A 235 2.41 20.76 2.58
CA ASN A 235 3.08 19.55 3.02
C ASN A 235 4.42 19.46 2.29
N ALA A 236 5.50 19.20 3.03
CA ALA A 236 6.83 19.00 2.51
C ALA A 236 7.43 17.74 3.13
N SER A 237 8.12 16.94 2.34
CA SER A 237 8.79 15.73 2.82
C SER A 237 10.22 15.68 2.34
N ILE A 238 11.10 15.24 3.23
CA ILE A 238 12.50 14.92 2.91
C ILE A 238 12.73 13.47 3.32
N LEU A 239 13.12 12.64 2.38
CA LEU A 239 13.41 11.23 2.60
C LEU A 239 14.80 10.87 2.07
N TYR A 240 15.44 9.91 2.69
CA TYR A 240 16.61 9.21 2.18
C TYR A 240 16.30 7.73 2.08
N LYS A 241 16.74 7.10 0.98
CA LYS A 241 16.46 5.70 0.69
C LYS A 241 17.69 5.02 0.09
N ASP A 242 17.94 3.78 0.48
CA ASP A 242 18.89 2.88 -0.21
C ASP A 242 18.25 2.23 -1.45
N THR A 243 19.05 1.63 -2.33
CA THR A 243 18.49 0.93 -3.51
C THR A 243 17.62 -0.24 -3.07
N GLY A 244 16.37 -0.27 -3.54
CA GLY A 244 15.40 -1.31 -3.15
C GLY A 244 13.98 -0.97 -3.56
N PHE A 245 13.09 -1.95 -3.52
CA PHE A 245 11.66 -1.76 -3.74
C PHE A 245 10.97 -1.28 -2.47
N VAL A 246 10.19 -0.21 -2.58
CA VAL A 246 9.23 0.28 -1.57
C VAL A 246 8.07 0.88 -2.35
N GLU A 247 6.85 0.43 -2.10
CA GLU A 247 5.66 0.89 -2.83
C GLU A 247 5.52 2.42 -2.76
N GLY A 248 5.24 3.05 -3.90
CA GLY A 248 5.08 4.50 -4.08
C GLY A 248 6.38 5.30 -4.00
N ILE A 249 7.55 4.63 -4.02
CA ILE A 249 8.86 5.27 -3.97
C ILE A 249 9.75 4.81 -5.12
N VAL A 250 10.51 5.74 -5.72
CA VAL A 250 11.53 5.44 -6.73
C VAL A 250 12.49 4.35 -6.21
N ALA A 251 12.88 3.43 -7.10
CA ALA A 251 13.68 2.25 -6.77
C ALA A 251 15.15 2.57 -6.43
N ASN A 252 15.70 3.63 -7.01
CA ASN A 252 17.09 4.02 -6.83
C ASN A 252 17.35 4.62 -5.45
N SER A 253 18.59 4.52 -4.99
CA SER A 253 19.05 5.22 -3.80
C SER A 253 19.09 6.74 -4.02
N GLY A 254 18.91 7.49 -2.94
CA GLY A 254 19.11 8.93 -2.93
C GLY A 254 18.18 9.72 -2.03
N LEU A 255 18.33 11.04 -2.12
CA LEU A 255 17.48 12.00 -1.46
C LEU A 255 16.22 12.25 -2.28
N ILE A 256 15.07 12.25 -1.62
CA ILE A 256 13.76 12.45 -2.23
C ILE A 256 13.10 13.64 -1.56
N PHE A 257 12.70 14.61 -2.39
CA PHE A 257 11.94 15.77 -1.96
C PHE A 257 10.51 15.65 -2.49
N ARG A 258 9.52 15.87 -1.61
CA ARG A 258 8.11 15.93 -2.00
C ARG A 258 7.51 17.22 -1.51
N GLY A 259 6.68 17.83 -2.34
CA GLY A 259 5.91 19.02 -2.02
C GLY A 259 4.47 18.83 -2.45
N GLY A 260 3.54 19.35 -1.65
CA GLY A 260 2.12 19.32 -1.99
C GLY A 260 1.33 20.29 -1.12
N PHE A 261 0.06 20.46 -1.45
CA PHE A 261 -0.87 21.26 -0.66
C PHE A 261 -2.18 20.51 -0.43
N SER A 262 -2.94 20.95 0.55
CA SER A 262 -4.27 20.41 0.87
C SER A 262 -5.23 21.56 1.09
N LEU A 263 -6.42 21.45 0.52
CA LEU A 263 -7.52 22.39 0.73
C LEU A 263 -8.47 21.85 1.79
N HIS A 264 -8.89 22.70 2.71
CA HIS A 264 -9.92 22.43 3.71
C HIS A 264 -11.14 23.25 3.33
N TYR A 265 -12.24 22.58 2.99
CA TYR A 265 -13.54 23.18 2.67
C TYR A 265 -14.59 22.76 3.70
#